data_AF-A0A522DNX6-F1
#
_entry.id   AF-A0A522DNX6-F1
#
_cell.length_a   1.000
_cell.length_b   1.000
_cell.length_c   1.000
_cell.angle_alpha   90.00
_cell.angle_beta   90.00
_cell.angle_gamma   90.00
#
_symmetry.space_group_name_H-M   'P 1'
#
loop_
_entity.id
_entity.type
_entity.pdbx_description
1 polymer ?
#
loop_
_entity_poly.entity_id
_entity_poly.type
_entity_poly.pdbx_seq_one_letter_code
_entity_poly.pdbx_strand_id
1 'polypeptide(L)'
;MVKRKNIITFLGACALYLVPFAQDLHFSQFMNSPLTTNPANTGFIPDGDYRIGINYRNQWSSIMAIPYKTMSAFGDVQIMRNRFETGWLGAGGVILHDVAGSGNLTSTKVYGSLAYHQLIDAGSLVSAGFNVGWANKQINVTNLKFPDQYDGKFFDNKLPTSVLLASSNVNYLDVQLGVNYAYFPN
;
A
#
# COMPACT_ATOMS: atom_id res chain seq x y z
N MET A 1 -52.29 9.08 -5.18
CA MET A 1 -51.06 9.89 -5.29
C MET A 1 -50.67 10.26 -3.86
N VAL A 2 -49.75 9.54 -3.21
CA VAL A 2 -48.31 9.84 -3.11
C VAL A 2 -47.55 8.53 -2.82
N LYS A 3 -46.50 8.23 -3.59
CA LYS A 3 -45.62 7.07 -3.42
C LYS A 3 -44.76 7.23 -2.15
N ARG A 4 -44.82 6.27 -1.22
CA ARG A 4 -43.86 6.15 -0.11
C ARG A 4 -42.54 5.58 -0.66
N LYS A 5 -41.43 6.28 -0.41
CA LYS A 5 -40.07 5.92 -0.80
C LYS A 5 -39.58 4.70 -0.01
N ASN A 6 -39.11 3.68 -0.72
CA ASN A 6 -38.35 2.55 -0.18
C ASN A 6 -36.98 3.05 0.30
N ILE A 7 -36.79 3.18 1.62
CA ILE A 7 -35.53 3.63 2.25
C ILE A 7 -34.86 2.53 3.10
N ILE A 8 -35.41 1.30 3.15
CA ILE A 8 -34.94 0.27 4.10
C ILE A 8 -34.26 -0.92 3.39
N THR A 9 -33.54 -0.69 2.29
CA THR A 9 -32.83 -1.79 1.59
C THR A 9 -31.45 -1.37 1.09
N PHE A 10 -30.65 -0.73 1.95
CA PHE A 10 -29.24 -0.47 1.67
C PHE A 10 -28.27 -0.94 2.78
N LEU A 11 -28.78 -1.50 3.88
CA LEU A 11 -27.96 -1.91 5.04
C LEU A 11 -27.58 -3.40 5.07
N GLY A 12 -27.92 -4.19 4.04
CA GLY A 12 -27.85 -5.66 4.09
C GLY A 12 -26.76 -6.35 3.27
N ALA A 13 -25.88 -5.62 2.55
CA ALA A 13 -25.04 -6.23 1.51
C ALA A 13 -23.51 -6.15 1.73
N CYS A 14 -23.03 -5.85 2.94
CA CYS A 14 -21.59 -5.73 3.22
C CYS A 14 -21.08 -6.70 4.31
N ALA A 15 -21.46 -7.97 4.20
CA ALA A 15 -20.81 -9.05 4.95
C ALA A 15 -20.21 -10.09 4.00
N LEU A 16 -19.30 -9.64 3.13
CA LEU A 16 -18.37 -10.53 2.41
C LEU A 16 -17.11 -10.64 3.26
N TYR A 17 -17.10 -11.63 4.17
CA TYR A 17 -15.89 -12.06 4.85
C TYR A 17 -15.01 -12.83 3.87
N LEU A 18 -14.14 -12.10 3.16
CA LEU A 18 -12.93 -12.66 2.59
C LEU A 18 -11.80 -12.20 3.51
N VAL A 19 -11.22 -13.14 4.27
CA VAL A 19 -10.01 -12.89 5.05
C VAL A 19 -8.83 -13.40 4.23
N PRO A 20 -8.23 -12.60 3.34
CA PRO A 20 -6.90 -12.90 2.84
C PRO A 20 -5.90 -12.54 3.95
N PHE A 21 -5.18 -13.55 4.47
CA PHE A 21 -3.96 -13.34 5.23
C PHE A 21 -2.84 -12.91 4.26
N ALA A 22 -2.91 -11.67 3.78
CA ALA A 22 -1.82 -11.04 3.05
C ALA A 22 -1.09 -10.08 3.99
N GLN A 23 0.22 -10.29 4.15
CA GLN A 23 1.08 -9.34 4.85
C GLN A 23 1.49 -8.28 3.85
N ASP A 24 0.94 -7.08 4.02
CA ASP A 24 1.41 -5.92 3.26
C ASP A 24 2.53 -5.20 4.01
N LEU A 25 3.34 -4.50 3.26
CA LEU A 25 4.49 -3.81 3.79
C LEU A 25 4.03 -2.53 4.53
N HIS A 26 4.33 -2.45 5.82
CA HIS A 26 4.03 -1.27 6.64
C HIS A 26 5.28 -0.65 7.25
N PHE A 27 5.34 0.68 7.25
CA PHE A 27 6.35 1.43 7.99
C PHE A 27 5.96 1.53 9.47
N SER A 28 6.94 1.49 10.37
CA SER A 28 6.71 1.75 11.81
C SER A 28 6.22 3.18 12.05
N GLN A 29 6.65 4.11 11.21
CA GLN A 29 6.17 5.49 11.15
C GLN A 29 5.03 5.61 10.12
N PHE A 30 3.90 4.94 10.38
CA PHE A 30 2.75 4.91 9.46
C PHE A 30 2.21 6.31 9.15
N MET A 31 2.28 7.24 10.12
CA MET A 31 1.91 8.65 9.94
C MET A 31 2.72 9.36 8.85
N ASN A 32 3.92 8.87 8.54
CA ASN A 32 4.81 9.44 7.53
C ASN A 32 4.66 8.77 6.15
N SER A 33 3.67 7.89 5.97
CA SER A 33 3.30 7.29 4.69
C SER A 33 1.78 7.15 4.56
N PRO A 34 1.04 8.26 4.62
CA PRO A 34 -0.42 8.28 4.81
C PRO A 34 -1.19 7.58 3.68
N LEU A 35 -0.71 7.70 2.43
CA LEU A 35 -1.28 7.07 1.23
C LEU A 35 -1.24 5.54 1.29
N THR A 36 -0.22 4.98 1.96
CA THR A 36 -0.06 3.52 2.13
C THR A 36 -0.81 2.99 3.35
N THR A 37 -1.19 3.86 4.27
CA THR A 37 -2.00 3.49 5.44
C THR A 37 -3.48 3.47 5.10
N ASN A 38 -3.97 4.49 4.41
CA ASN A 38 -5.36 4.56 3.97
C ASN A 38 -5.46 5.48 2.73
N PRO A 39 -5.97 5.00 1.58
CA PRO A 39 -6.13 5.83 0.39
C PRO A 39 -7.06 7.03 0.61
N ALA A 40 -7.97 6.99 1.60
CA ALA A 40 -8.79 8.13 1.98
C ALA A 40 -8.00 9.32 2.57
N ASN A 41 -6.70 9.15 2.85
CA ASN A 41 -5.82 10.23 3.30
C ASN A 41 -5.18 11.01 2.14
N THR A 42 -5.41 10.61 0.88
CA THR A 42 -4.86 11.29 -0.31
C THR A 42 -5.39 12.70 -0.40
N GLY A 43 -4.54 13.72 -0.30
CA GLY A 43 -5.00 15.11 -0.32
C GLY A 43 -5.73 15.54 0.96
N PHE A 44 -5.73 14.72 2.02
CA PHE A 44 -6.10 15.18 3.35
C PHE A 44 -4.87 15.84 4.01
N ILE A 45 -4.71 17.14 3.78
CA ILE A 45 -3.53 17.91 4.22
C ILE A 45 -4.03 19.17 4.95
N PRO A 46 -4.20 19.13 6.29
CA PRO A 46 -4.70 20.29 7.04
C PRO A 46 -3.82 21.54 6.89
N ASP A 47 -2.50 21.35 6.79
CA ASP A 47 -1.51 22.42 6.86
C ASP A 47 -0.95 22.88 5.49
N GLY A 48 -1.53 22.45 4.37
CA GLY A 48 -1.00 22.81 3.03
C GLY A 48 -1.75 22.24 1.82
N ASP A 49 -1.34 22.64 0.62
CA ASP A 49 -1.97 22.25 -0.65
C ASP A 49 -1.39 20.97 -1.27
N TYR A 50 -0.14 20.65 -0.95
CA TYR A 50 0.56 19.47 -1.45
C TYR A 50 1.50 18.92 -0.39
N ARG A 51 1.84 17.65 -0.51
CA ARG A 51 2.78 16.95 0.35
C ARG A 51 3.61 15.99 -0.50
N ILE A 52 4.90 15.94 -0.23
CA ILE A 52 5.85 15.02 -0.84
C ILE A 52 6.67 14.43 0.31
N GLY A 53 6.97 13.13 0.25
CA GLY A 53 7.77 12.47 1.26
C GLY A 53 8.59 11.32 0.69
N ILE A 54 9.69 11.03 1.35
CA ILE A 54 10.56 9.89 1.06
C ILE A 54 10.77 9.16 2.38
N ASN A 55 10.59 7.84 2.37
CA ASN A 55 10.87 6.99 3.52
C ASN A 55 11.93 5.95 3.16
N TYR A 56 12.83 5.71 4.10
CA TYR A 56 13.78 4.60 4.06
C TYR A 56 13.63 3.78 5.33
N ARG A 57 13.53 2.46 5.18
CA ARG A 57 13.42 1.52 6.28
C ARG A 57 14.46 0.42 6.10
N ASN A 58 15.19 0.16 7.18
CA ASN A 58 16.17 -0.93 7.27
C ASN A 58 15.77 -1.81 8.47
N GLN A 59 15.46 -3.09 8.25
CA GLN A 59 15.03 -4.01 9.31
C GLN A 59 16.01 -5.16 9.50
N TRP A 60 16.16 -5.60 10.75
CA TRP A 60 17.01 -6.73 11.16
C TRP A 60 18.51 -6.54 10.87
N SER A 61 18.96 -5.30 10.67
CA SER A 61 20.36 -4.98 10.37
C SER A 61 21.36 -5.33 11.47
N SER A 62 20.90 -5.51 12.70
CA SER A 62 21.74 -5.93 13.83
C SER A 62 21.93 -7.44 13.93
N ILE A 63 21.12 -8.24 13.24
CA ILE A 63 21.06 -9.71 13.40
C ILE A 63 21.33 -10.43 12.07
N MET A 64 20.99 -9.80 10.94
CA MET A 64 21.18 -10.37 9.60
C MET A 64 22.35 -9.70 8.86
N ALA A 65 23.17 -10.51 8.19
CA ALA A 65 24.24 -10.02 7.31
C ALA A 65 23.69 -9.25 6.09
N ILE A 66 22.48 -9.61 5.63
CA ILE A 66 21.76 -8.92 4.54
C ILE A 66 20.36 -8.56 5.06
N PRO A 67 20.16 -7.31 5.53
CA PRO A 67 18.88 -6.88 6.08
C PRO A 67 17.83 -6.59 5.01
N TYR A 68 16.58 -6.45 5.45
CA TYR A 68 15.49 -5.98 4.60
C TYR A 68 15.61 -4.47 4.41
N LYS A 69 15.57 -4.03 3.15
CA LYS A 69 15.66 -2.61 2.79
C LYS A 69 14.43 -2.22 2.01
N THR A 70 13.74 -1.20 2.51
CA THR A 70 12.54 -0.68 1.88
C THR A 70 12.70 0.81 1.64
N MET A 71 12.42 1.25 0.43
CA MET A 71 12.35 2.65 0.04
C MET A 71 10.94 2.97 -0.42
N SER A 72 10.42 4.12 -0.03
CA SER A 72 9.22 4.67 -0.66
C SER A 72 9.39 6.16 -0.95
N ALA A 73 8.75 6.59 -2.02
CA ALA A 73 8.56 8.00 -2.33
C ALA A 73 7.09 8.20 -2.66
N PHE A 74 6.50 9.24 -2.11
CA PHE A 74 5.09 9.53 -2.28
C PHE A 74 4.84 11.02 -2.43
N GLY A 75 3.72 11.35 -3.05
CA GLY A 75 3.24 12.72 -3.08
C GLY A 75 1.75 12.79 -3.36
N ASP A 76 1.10 13.81 -2.80
CA ASP A 76 -0.31 14.10 -2.99
C ASP A 76 -0.62 15.59 -2.94
N VAL A 77 -1.73 15.97 -3.57
CA VAL A 77 -2.15 17.36 -3.76
C VAL A 77 -3.66 17.47 -3.61
N GLN A 78 -4.11 18.59 -3.04
CA GLN A 78 -5.51 18.99 -3.02
C GLN A 78 -5.87 19.64 -4.35
N ILE A 79 -6.89 19.10 -5.01
CA ILE A 79 -7.43 19.62 -6.26
C ILE A 79 -8.90 19.98 -6.10
N MET A 80 -9.38 20.91 -6.93
CA MET A 80 -10.79 21.32 -6.97
C MET A 80 -11.37 21.88 -5.66
N ARG A 81 -10.53 22.46 -4.78
CA ARG A 81 -10.97 23.10 -3.51
C ARG A 81 -12.06 24.16 -3.71
N ASN A 82 -12.01 24.89 -4.83
CA ASN A 82 -12.97 25.98 -5.13
C ASN A 82 -14.18 25.52 -5.96
N ARG A 83 -14.29 24.22 -6.27
CA ARG A 83 -15.36 23.69 -7.13
C ARG A 83 -16.56 23.19 -6.35
N PHE A 84 -16.36 22.79 -5.10
CA PHE A 84 -17.40 22.29 -4.21
C PHE A 84 -17.48 23.22 -3.00
N GLU A 85 -18.68 23.53 -2.54
CA GLU A 85 -18.89 24.43 -1.39
C GLU A 85 -18.37 23.83 -0.08
N THR A 86 -18.38 22.50 0.03
CA THR A 86 -18.15 21.77 1.27
C THR A 86 -17.20 20.57 1.08
N GLY A 87 -16.39 20.55 0.03
CA GLY A 87 -15.51 19.42 -0.23
C GLY A 87 -14.37 19.70 -1.20
N TRP A 88 -13.47 18.73 -1.32
CA TRP A 88 -12.38 18.78 -2.29
C TRP A 88 -11.98 17.37 -2.72
N LEU A 89 -11.22 17.31 -3.80
CA LEU A 89 -10.63 16.07 -4.30
C LEU A 89 -9.13 16.04 -3.95
N GLY A 90 -8.61 14.86 -3.70
CA GLY A 90 -7.19 14.60 -3.53
C GLY A 90 -6.69 13.71 -4.65
N ALA A 91 -5.51 14.00 -5.17
CA ALA A 91 -4.81 13.15 -6.12
C ALA A 91 -3.38 12.94 -5.67
N GLY A 92 -2.85 11.74 -5.86
CA GLY A 92 -1.50 11.42 -5.44
C GLY A 92 -1.00 10.10 -5.98
N GLY A 93 0.15 9.68 -5.47
CA GLY A 93 0.73 8.38 -5.78
C GLY A 93 1.90 8.04 -4.89
N VAL A 94 2.26 6.76 -4.90
CA VAL A 94 3.36 6.24 -4.13
C VAL A 94 4.09 5.14 -4.91
N ILE A 95 5.41 5.19 -4.86
CA ILE A 95 6.28 4.13 -5.33
C ILE A 95 6.93 3.49 -4.11
N LEU A 96 6.90 2.16 -4.06
CA LEU A 96 7.57 1.37 -3.04
C LEU A 96 8.53 0.40 -3.72
N HIS A 97 9.74 0.30 -3.19
CA HIS A 97 10.74 -0.66 -3.60
C HIS A 97 11.29 -1.35 -2.37
N ASP A 98 11.08 -2.66 -2.29
CA ASP A 98 11.50 -3.49 -1.16
C ASP A 98 12.44 -4.59 -1.64
N VAL A 99 13.55 -4.78 -0.94
CA VAL A 99 14.52 -5.84 -1.16
C VAL A 99 14.65 -6.67 0.11
N ALA A 100 14.28 -7.94 -0.01
CA ALA A 100 14.20 -8.87 1.09
C ALA A 100 15.41 -9.82 1.17
N GLY A 101 16.27 -9.56 2.15
CA GLY A 101 17.26 -10.50 2.68
C GLY A 101 18.26 -11.09 1.67
N SER A 102 18.86 -12.21 2.04
CA SER A 102 19.86 -12.91 1.21
C SER A 102 19.30 -13.53 -0.08
N GLY A 103 18.00 -13.82 -0.11
CA GLY A 103 17.32 -14.32 -1.32
C GLY A 103 17.06 -13.24 -2.38
N ASN A 104 17.33 -11.97 -2.05
CA ASN A 104 17.17 -10.81 -2.94
C ASN A 104 15.79 -10.78 -3.64
N LEU A 105 14.74 -11.18 -2.90
CA LEU A 105 13.37 -11.02 -3.38
C LEU A 105 13.09 -9.52 -3.44
N THR A 106 12.87 -9.02 -4.64
CA THR A 106 12.64 -7.63 -4.92
C THR A 106 11.16 -7.42 -5.22
N SER A 107 10.52 -6.49 -4.52
CA SER A 107 9.12 -6.11 -4.73
C SER A 107 9.07 -4.62 -5.07
N THR A 108 8.64 -4.30 -6.29
CA THR A 108 8.38 -2.92 -6.72
C THR A 108 6.89 -2.72 -6.90
N LYS A 109 6.33 -1.71 -6.25
CA LYS A 109 4.92 -1.36 -6.34
C LYS A 109 4.78 0.11 -6.69
N VAL A 110 3.84 0.41 -7.59
CA VAL A 110 3.51 1.78 -8.00
C VAL A 110 2.01 1.93 -7.87
N TYR A 111 1.57 2.94 -7.13
CA TYR A 111 0.15 3.24 -6.93
C TYR A 111 -0.16 4.67 -7.35
N GLY A 112 -1.28 4.84 -8.04
CA GLY A 112 -2.00 6.10 -8.17
C GLY A 112 -3.16 6.13 -7.18
N SER A 113 -3.40 7.30 -6.60
CA SER A 113 -4.32 7.50 -5.48
C SER A 113 -5.30 8.63 -5.80
N LEU A 114 -6.57 8.42 -5.48
CA LEU A 114 -7.61 9.44 -5.56
C LEU A 114 -8.49 9.37 -4.31
N ALA A 115 -8.85 10.52 -3.76
CA ALA A 115 -9.81 10.61 -2.67
C ALA A 115 -10.74 11.81 -2.82
N TYR A 116 -11.90 11.72 -2.18
CA TYR A 116 -12.85 12.80 -2.02
C TYR A 116 -13.07 13.06 -0.54
N HIS A 117 -13.08 14.33 -0.17
CA HIS A 117 -13.28 14.79 1.20
C HIS A 117 -14.50 15.68 1.26
N GLN A 118 -15.41 15.35 2.17
CA GLN A 118 -16.68 16.04 2.35
C GLN A 118 -16.78 16.53 3.79
N LEU A 119 -16.82 17.85 3.96
CA LEU A 119 -17.20 18.48 5.22
C LEU A 119 -18.68 18.25 5.42
N ILE A 120 -19.02 17.73 6.59
CA ILE A 120 -20.38 17.51 7.08
C ILE A 120 -20.64 18.54 8.17
N ASP A 121 -21.91 18.75 8.48
CA ASP A 121 -22.35 19.62 9.57
C ASP A 121 -21.65 19.29 10.90
N ALA A 122 -21.53 20.30 11.76
CA ALA A 122 -20.90 20.25 13.08
C ALA A 122 -19.39 19.94 13.11
N GLY A 123 -18.63 20.31 12.09
CA GLY A 123 -17.16 20.16 12.12
C GLY A 123 -16.67 18.73 11.88
N SER A 124 -17.52 17.90 11.26
CA SER A 124 -17.17 16.54 10.86
C SER A 124 -16.67 16.51 9.41
N LEU A 125 -15.80 15.55 9.09
CA LEU A 125 -15.30 15.31 7.76
C LEU A 125 -15.36 13.83 7.45
N VAL A 126 -15.99 13.47 6.33
CA VAL A 126 -15.94 12.12 5.76
C VAL A 126 -15.06 12.14 4.53
N SER A 127 -14.12 11.20 4.46
CA SER A 127 -13.24 11.02 3.33
C SER A 127 -13.37 9.61 2.79
N ALA A 128 -13.39 9.46 1.48
CA ALA A 128 -13.37 8.16 0.82
C ALA A 128 -12.35 8.21 -0.31
N GLY A 129 -11.53 7.17 -0.45
CA GLY A 129 -10.51 7.13 -1.47
C GLY A 129 -10.16 5.73 -1.90
N PHE A 130 -9.42 5.65 -3.01
CA PHE A 130 -8.93 4.41 -3.55
C PHE A 130 -7.51 4.56 -4.10
N ASN A 131 -6.76 3.47 -4.06
CA ASN A 131 -5.51 3.33 -4.79
C ASN A 131 -5.69 2.28 -5.88
N VAL A 132 -5.13 2.53 -7.05
CA VAL A 132 -4.90 1.51 -8.06
C VAL A 132 -3.41 1.45 -8.30
N GLY A 133 -2.86 0.24 -8.26
CA GLY A 133 -1.44 0.05 -8.46
C GLY A 133 -1.10 -1.21 -9.21
N TRP A 134 0.15 -1.22 -9.63
CA TRP A 134 0.81 -2.36 -10.23
C TRP A 134 1.94 -2.79 -9.32
N ALA A 135 2.03 -4.09 -9.09
CA ALA A 135 3.06 -4.70 -8.27
C ALA A 135 3.83 -5.74 -9.09
N ASN A 136 5.15 -5.63 -9.04
CA ASN A 136 6.09 -6.62 -9.54
C ASN A 136 6.83 -7.24 -8.36
N LYS A 137 6.88 -8.57 -8.33
CA LYS A 137 7.73 -9.34 -7.41
C LYS A 137 8.66 -10.23 -8.21
N GLN A 138 9.95 -10.12 -7.94
CA GLN A 138 10.99 -10.88 -8.62
C GLN A 138 11.95 -11.50 -7.62
N ILE A 139 12.38 -12.73 -7.87
CA ILE A 139 13.41 -13.40 -7.09
C ILE A 139 14.61 -13.76 -7.98
N ASN A 140 15.82 -13.50 -7.50
CA ASN A 140 17.04 -13.91 -8.19
C ASN A 140 17.46 -15.31 -7.71
N VAL A 141 17.11 -16.32 -8.51
CA VAL A 141 17.34 -17.74 -8.21
C VAL A 141 18.82 -18.08 -8.11
N THR A 142 19.69 -17.38 -8.84
CA THR A 142 21.14 -17.62 -8.85
C THR A 142 21.80 -17.33 -7.50
N ASN A 143 21.18 -16.47 -6.68
CA ASN A 143 21.66 -16.16 -5.34
C ASN A 143 21.05 -17.05 -4.24
N LEU A 144 20.10 -17.91 -4.59
CA LEU A 144 19.51 -18.86 -3.66
C LEU A 144 20.46 -20.05 -3.45
N LYS A 145 20.53 -20.52 -2.21
CA LYS A 145 21.29 -21.71 -1.85
C LYS A 145 20.30 -22.82 -1.50
N PHE A 146 20.37 -23.93 -2.22
CA PHE A 146 19.50 -25.07 -1.98
C PHE A 146 20.23 -26.19 -1.22
N PRO A 147 19.53 -27.00 -0.40
CA PRO A 147 20.16 -28.08 0.36
C PRO A 147 20.84 -29.14 -0.51
N ASP A 148 20.34 -29.39 -1.72
CA ASP A 148 20.89 -30.34 -2.69
C ASP A 148 22.17 -29.84 -3.37
N GLN A 149 22.56 -28.59 -3.12
CA GLN A 149 23.83 -27.99 -3.54
C GLN A 149 24.91 -28.03 -2.45
N TYR A 150 24.65 -28.75 -1.35
CA TYR A 150 25.64 -29.01 -0.31
C TYR A 150 26.15 -30.46 -0.42
N ASP A 151 27.46 -30.62 -0.55
CA ASP A 151 28.14 -31.93 -0.64
C ASP A 151 28.39 -32.60 0.73
N GLY A 152 27.78 -32.07 1.79
CA GLY A 152 27.96 -32.48 3.18
C GLY A 152 29.07 -31.72 3.94
N LYS A 153 29.91 -30.93 3.25
CA LYS A 153 30.92 -30.06 3.90
C LYS A 153 30.94 -28.64 3.34
N PHE A 154 30.71 -28.46 2.05
CA PHE A 154 30.76 -27.18 1.36
C PHE A 154 29.55 -26.99 0.42
N PHE A 155 29.25 -25.72 0.14
CA PHE A 155 28.25 -25.32 -0.84
C PHE A 155 28.92 -25.22 -2.22
N ASP A 156 28.32 -25.85 -3.24
CA ASP A 156 28.75 -25.74 -4.63
C ASP A 156 27.55 -25.32 -5.52
N ASN A 157 27.60 -24.10 -6.05
CA ASN A 157 26.54 -23.57 -6.92
C ASN A 157 26.49 -24.23 -8.31
N LYS A 158 27.48 -25.05 -8.67
CA LYS A 158 27.54 -25.78 -9.94
C LYS A 158 26.75 -27.08 -9.88
N LEU A 159 26.41 -27.55 -8.67
CA LEU A 159 25.55 -28.70 -8.50
C LEU A 159 24.13 -28.35 -9.00
N PRO A 160 23.54 -29.18 -9.88
CA PRO A 160 22.17 -28.98 -10.32
C PRO A 160 21.23 -29.12 -9.12
N THR A 161 20.26 -28.22 -9.02
CA THR A 161 19.19 -28.34 -8.02
C THR A 161 17.95 -28.92 -8.68
N SER A 162 17.24 -29.75 -7.91
CA SER A 162 15.91 -30.27 -8.23
C SER A 162 14.80 -29.24 -8.02
N VAL A 163 15.12 -28.10 -7.41
CA VAL A 163 14.15 -27.03 -7.16
C VAL A 163 13.84 -26.25 -8.44
N LEU A 164 12.66 -26.49 -8.98
CA LEU A 164 12.09 -25.72 -10.08
C LEU A 164 11.12 -24.67 -9.50
N LEU A 165 11.45 -23.39 -9.67
CA LEU A 165 10.52 -22.31 -9.37
C LEU A 165 9.56 -22.13 -10.54
N ALA A 166 8.25 -22.27 -10.27
CA ALA A 166 7.20 -22.13 -11.28
C ALA A 166 7.19 -20.74 -11.94
N SER A 167 7.59 -19.69 -11.22
CA SER A 167 7.90 -18.39 -11.78
C SER A 167 8.88 -17.63 -10.89
N SER A 168 9.86 -16.98 -11.51
CA SER A 168 10.80 -16.08 -10.83
C SER A 168 10.36 -14.61 -10.87
N ASN A 169 9.29 -14.29 -11.61
CA ASN A 169 8.73 -12.95 -11.74
C ASN A 169 7.20 -13.01 -11.82
N VAL A 170 6.52 -12.28 -10.95
CA VAL A 170 5.06 -12.20 -10.93
C VAL A 170 4.65 -10.73 -10.95
N ASN A 171 3.66 -10.44 -11.79
CA ASN A 171 3.04 -9.12 -11.91
C ASN A 171 1.56 -9.24 -11.58
N TYR A 172 1.04 -8.30 -10.82
CA TYR A 172 -0.37 -8.24 -10.50
C TYR A 172 -0.84 -6.79 -10.33
N LEU A 173 -2.13 -6.60 -10.60
CA LEU A 173 -2.82 -5.36 -10.26
C LEU A 173 -3.30 -5.46 -8.82
N ASP A 174 -3.20 -4.33 -8.12
CA ASP A 174 -3.61 -4.19 -6.74
C ASP A 174 -4.54 -2.98 -6.61
N VAL A 175 -5.64 -3.15 -5.91
CA VAL A 175 -6.68 -2.13 -5.72
C VAL A 175 -7.01 -2.04 -4.25
N GLN A 176 -6.97 -0.82 -3.72
CA GLN A 176 -7.23 -0.55 -2.31
C GLN A 176 -8.36 0.45 -2.20
N LEU A 177 -9.23 0.25 -1.23
CA LEU A 177 -10.33 1.14 -0.90
C LEU A 177 -10.20 1.56 0.55
N GLY A 178 -10.61 2.79 0.86
CA GLY A 178 -10.50 3.31 2.19
C GLY A 178 -11.53 4.39 2.46
N VAL A 179 -11.95 4.46 3.72
CA VAL A 179 -12.84 5.50 4.25
C VAL A 179 -12.21 6.02 5.53
N ASN A 180 -12.40 7.30 5.81
CA ASN A 180 -11.96 7.96 7.03
C ASN A 180 -13.04 8.93 7.53
N TYR A 181 -13.19 9.04 8.84
CA TYR A 181 -14.05 10.00 9.52
C TYR A 181 -13.20 10.78 10.52
N ALA A 182 -13.21 12.11 10.41
CA ALA A 182 -12.55 13.01 11.34
C ALA A 182 -13.58 13.97 11.94
N TYR A 183 -13.45 14.26 13.23
CA TYR A 183 -14.25 15.25 13.93
C TYR A 183 -13.30 16.29 14.52
N PHE A 184 -13.55 17.57 14.23
CA PHE A 184 -12.77 18.69 14.71
C PHE A 184 -13.53 19.38 15.85
N PRO A 185 -13.28 19.03 17.12
CA PRO A 185 -13.87 19.74 18.24
C PRO A 185 -13.34 21.17 18.28
N ASN A 186 -14.25 22.13 18.51
CA ASN A 186 -13.91 23.52 18.77
C ASN A 186 -13.16 23.70 20.10
#